data_AF-K2F8T4-F1
#
_entry.id   AF-K2F8T4-F1
#
_cell.length_a   1.000
_cell.length_b   1.000
_cell.length_c   1.000
_cell.angle_alpha   90.00
_cell.angle_beta   90.00
_cell.angle_gamma   90.00
#
_symmetry.space_group_name_H-M   'P 1'
#
loop_
_entity.id
_entity.type
_entity.pdbx_description
1 polymer ?
#
loop_
_entity_poly.entity_id
_entity_poly.type
_entity_poly.pdbx_seq_one_letter_code
_entity_poly.pdbx_strand_id
1 'polypeptide(L)'
;MKKVITIYLIVAFIFNFIWEMSQVALYKPHFDGVLDLILVHIRATIGDVIIFLIIYALVSLVLRDTRWILKNKTESLYLALTLGFIFALD
;
A
#
# COMPACT_ATOMS: atom_id res chain seq x y z
N MET A 1 10.07 9.83 13.14
CA MET A 1 10.38 9.41 11.75
C MET A 1 10.36 7.90 11.62
N LYS A 2 11.38 7.16 12.07
CA LYS A 2 11.44 5.69 11.95
C LYS A 2 10.17 4.99 12.45
N LYS A 3 9.72 5.30 13.68
CA LYS A 3 8.47 4.75 14.24
C LYS A 3 7.22 5.00 13.37
N VAL A 4 7.10 6.18 12.78
CA VAL A 4 5.94 6.57 11.95
C VAL A 4 5.95 5.80 10.65
N ILE A 5 7.10 5.70 10.00
CA ILE A 5 7.27 4.90 8.77
C ILE A 5 6.99 3.42 9.07
N THR A 6 7.48 2.89 10.19
CA THR A 6 7.19 1.52 10.61
C THR A 6 5.70 1.28 10.83
N ILE A 7 5.01 2.18 11.54
CA ILE A 7 3.55 2.08 11.73
C ILE A 7 2.83 2.14 10.39
N TYR A 8 3.22 3.06 9.52
CA TYR A 8 2.66 3.19 8.18
C TYR A 8 2.82 1.91 7.36
N LEU A 9 4.01 1.30 7.38
CA LEU A 9 4.27 0.03 6.70
C LEU A 9 3.45 -1.12 7.27
N ILE A 10 3.32 -1.22 8.60
CA ILE A 10 2.52 -2.26 9.25
C ILE A 10 1.04 -2.10 8.87
N VAL A 11 0.52 -0.87 8.94
CA VAL A 11 -0.87 -0.58 8.56
C VAL A 11 -1.08 -0.91 7.09
N ALA A 12 -0.21 -0.40 6.20
CA ALA A 12 -0.30 -0.69 4.77
C ALA A 12 -0.28 -2.20 4.50
N PHE A 13 0.62 -2.95 5.13
CA PHE A 13 0.70 -4.40 4.96
C PHE A 13 -0.57 -5.11 5.43
N ILE A 14 -1.06 -4.80 6.63
CA ILE A 14 -2.25 -5.45 7.19
C ILE A 14 -3.48 -5.17 6.32
N PHE A 15 -3.69 -3.92 5.92
CA PHE A 15 -4.86 -3.54 5.12
C PHE A 15 -4.80 -4.13 3.71
N ASN A 16 -3.64 -4.12 3.05
CA ASN A 16 -3.49 -4.75 1.74
C ASN A 16 -3.64 -6.28 1.84
N PHE A 17 -3.11 -6.92 2.87
CA PHE A 17 -3.30 -8.37 3.04
C PHE A 17 -4.77 -8.73 3.28
N ILE A 18 -5.50 -7.97 4.09
CA ILE A 18 -6.94 -8.16 4.28
C ILE A 18 -7.69 -7.96 2.97
N TRP A 19 -7.33 -6.94 2.19
CA TRP A 19 -7.89 -6.66 0.87
C TRP A 19 -7.68 -7.84 -0.08
N GLU A 20 -6.44 -8.28 -0.26
CA GLU A 20 -6.04 -9.42 -1.08
C GLU A 20 -6.80 -10.70 -0.69
N MET A 21 -6.83 -11.03 0.61
CA MET A 21 -7.56 -12.20 1.11
C MET A 21 -9.07 -12.10 0.91
N SER A 22 -9.66 -10.90 0.97
CA SER A 22 -11.09 -10.70 0.73
C SER A 22 -11.50 -10.98 -0.72
N GLN A 23 -10.56 -10.90 -1.66
CA GLN A 23 -10.79 -11.11 -3.08
C GLN A 23 -10.54 -12.54 -3.57
N VAL A 24 -9.98 -13.42 -2.72
CA VAL A 24 -9.68 -14.82 -3.05
C VAL A 24 -10.87 -15.54 -3.67
N ALA A 25 -12.08 -15.31 -3.14
CA ALA A 25 -13.29 -15.95 -3.61
C ALA A 25 -13.83 -15.41 -4.96
N LEU A 26 -13.35 -14.24 -5.40
CA LEU A 26 -13.82 -13.57 -6.62
C LEU A 26 -13.02 -13.97 -7.86
N TYR A 27 -11.77 -14.43 -7.67
CA TYR A 27 -10.87 -14.77 -8.76
C TYR A 27 -10.65 -16.27 -8.90
N LYS A 28 -10.18 -16.69 -10.08
CA LYS A 28 -9.75 -18.08 -10.27
C LYS A 28 -8.65 -18.41 -9.26
N PRO A 29 -8.66 -19.60 -8.64
CA PRO A 29 -7.57 -20.02 -7.79
C PRO A 29 -6.26 -20.06 -8.59
N HIS A 30 -5.24 -19.37 -8.09
CA HIS A 30 -3.88 -19.40 -8.62
C HIS A 30 -2.89 -19.93 -7.57
N PHE A 31 -3.39 -20.77 -6.67
CA PHE A 31 -2.64 -21.34 -5.55
C PHE A 31 -3.04 -22.80 -5.33
N ASP A 32 -2.08 -23.62 -4.90
CA ASP A 32 -2.30 -25.02 -4.56
C ASP A 32 -2.19 -25.25 -3.04
N GLY A 33 -3.34 -25.23 -2.37
CA GLY A 33 -3.46 -25.44 -0.93
C GLY A 33 -3.30 -24.18 -0.07
N VAL A 34 -3.37 -24.34 1.25
CA VAL A 34 -3.45 -23.22 2.21
C VAL A 34 -2.13 -22.46 2.36
N LEU A 35 -1.00 -23.17 2.28
CA LEU A 35 0.31 -22.51 2.39
C LEU A 35 0.60 -21.64 1.16
N ASP A 36 0.31 -22.16 -0.03
CA ASP A 36 0.51 -21.43 -1.28
C ASP A 36 -0.44 -20.23 -1.39
N LEU A 37 -1.70 -20.38 -0.92
CA LEU A 37 -2.64 -19.27 -0.74
C LEU A 37 -1.99 -18.12 0.04
N ILE A 38 -1.43 -18.41 1.21
CA ILE A 38 -0.83 -17.37 2.06
C ILE A 38 0.39 -16.75 1.38
N LEU A 39 1.27 -17.55 0.77
CA LEU A 39 2.50 -17.06 0.15
C LEU A 39 2.23 -16.15 -1.07
N VAL A 40 1.29 -16.52 -1.93
CA VAL A 40 0.92 -15.71 -3.11
C VAL A 40 0.38 -14.35 -2.68
N HIS A 41 -0.52 -14.30 -1.70
CA HIS A 41 -1.12 -13.04 -1.25
C HIS A 41 -0.15 -12.21 -0.39
N ILE A 42 0.78 -12.82 0.34
CA ILE A 42 1.91 -12.09 0.97
C ILE A 42 2.76 -11.42 -0.11
N ARG A 43 3.05 -12.12 -1.22
CA ARG A 43 3.84 -11.55 -2.32
C ARG A 43 3.12 -10.38 -2.99
N ALA A 44 1.81 -10.51 -3.23
CA ALA A 44 0.97 -9.42 -3.75
C ALA A 44 0.97 -8.21 -2.80
N THR A 45 0.70 -8.45 -1.52
CA THR A 45 0.71 -7.43 -0.45
C THR A 45 2.06 -6.68 -0.37
N ILE A 46 3.18 -7.38 -0.52
CA ILE A 46 4.51 -6.75 -0.56
C ILE A 46 4.63 -5.80 -1.75
N GLY A 47 4.10 -6.20 -2.91
CA GLY A 47 3.99 -5.33 -4.09
C GLY A 47 3.22 -4.04 -3.77
N ASP A 48 2.06 -4.14 -3.15
CA ASP A 48 1.25 -2.97 -2.79
C ASP A 48 1.96 -2.06 -1.79
N VAL A 49 2.64 -2.63 -0.79
CA VAL A 49 3.43 -1.86 0.18
C VAL A 49 4.57 -1.11 -0.52
N ILE A 50 5.20 -1.70 -1.54
CA ILE A 50 6.21 -1.02 -2.35
C ILE A 50 5.58 0.15 -3.13
N ILE A 51 4.40 -0.04 -3.73
CA ILE A 51 3.67 1.04 -4.41
C ILE A 51 3.36 2.18 -3.43
N PHE A 52 2.86 1.87 -2.23
CA PHE A 52 2.63 2.88 -1.18
C PHE A 52 3.91 3.61 -0.77
N LEU A 53 5.06 2.93 -0.70
CA LEU A 53 6.35 3.57 -0.46
C LEU A 53 6.75 4.52 -1.59
N ILE A 54 6.51 4.14 -2.84
CA ILE A 54 6.76 5.00 -4.02
C ILE A 54 5.87 6.24 -3.95
N ILE A 55 4.58 6.09 -3.72
CA ILE A 55 3.64 7.22 -3.54
C ILE A 55 4.12 8.12 -2.40
N TYR A 56 4.52 7.53 -1.26
CA TYR A 56 5.03 8.29 -0.14
C TYR A 56 6.28 9.11 -0.48
N ALA A 57 7.22 8.51 -1.22
CA ALA A 57 8.43 9.18 -1.67
C ALA A 57 8.12 10.32 -2.65
N LEU A 58 7.21 10.10 -3.60
CA LEU A 58 6.79 11.10 -4.58
C LEU A 58 6.12 12.31 -3.90
N VAL A 59 5.15 12.06 -3.00
CA VAL A 59 4.50 13.15 -2.25
C VAL A 59 5.52 13.91 -1.39
N SER A 60 6.45 13.18 -0.75
CA SER A 60 7.53 13.81 0.04
C SER A 60 8.42 14.71 -0.82
N LEU A 61 8.70 14.32 -2.07
CA LEU A 61 9.51 15.09 -3.01
C LEU A 61 8.77 16.35 -3.48
N VAL A 62 7.50 16.21 -3.87
CA VAL A 62 6.66 17.33 -4.35
C VAL A 62 6.47 18.37 -3.25
N LEU A 63 6.13 17.94 -2.03
CA LEU A 63 5.91 18.83 -0.89
C LEU A 63 7.21 19.24 -0.19
N ARG A 64 8.36 18.67 -0.60
CA ARG A 64 9.67 18.81 0.06
C ARG A 64 9.60 18.57 1.57
N ASP A 65 8.74 17.64 1.98
CA ASP A 65 8.42 17.39 3.38
C ASP A 65 8.18 15.91 3.65
N THR A 66 9.16 15.23 4.24
CA THR A 66 9.05 13.80 4.61
C THR A 66 8.12 13.55 5.79
N ARG A 67 7.49 14.57 6.38
CA ARG A 67 6.53 14.44 7.50
C ARG A 67 5.11 14.75 7.07
N TRP A 68 4.85 14.85 5.77
CA TRP A 68 3.57 15.26 5.20
C TRP A 68 2.40 14.42 5.74
N ILE A 69 2.61 13.12 5.98
CA ILE A 69 1.56 12.21 6.45
C ILE A 69 1.09 12.48 7.89
N LEU A 70 1.92 13.14 8.68
CA LEU A 70 1.58 13.54 10.06
C LEU A 70 0.87 14.90 10.10
N LYS A 71 0.96 15.65 9.01
CA LYS A 71 0.32 16.97 8.89
C LYS A 71 -1.04 16.72 8.28
N ASN A 72 -2.10 17.08 9.00
CA ASN A 72 -3.48 16.95 8.54
C ASN A 72 -3.80 18.01 7.45
N LYS A 73 -3.09 17.92 6.32
CA LYS A 73 -3.22 18.81 5.18
C LYS A 73 -3.95 18.07 4.06
N THR A 74 -5.01 18.70 3.56
CA THR A 74 -5.82 18.18 2.44
C THR A 74 -4.99 18.03 1.17
N GLU A 75 -4.05 18.93 0.90
CA GLU A 75 -3.14 18.87 -0.25
C GLU A 75 -2.39 17.53 -0.34
N SER A 76 -1.81 17.07 0.77
CA SER A 76 -1.06 15.81 0.81
C SER A 76 -1.97 14.61 0.55
N LEU A 77 -3.21 14.66 1.05
CA LEU A 77 -4.21 13.63 0.82
C LEU A 77 -4.61 13.56 -0.66
N TYR A 78 -4.92 14.69 -1.29
CA TYR A 78 -5.29 14.73 -2.71
C TYR A 78 -4.15 14.26 -3.62
N LEU A 79 -2.91 14.63 -3.32
CA LEU A 79 -1.74 14.15 -4.06
C LEU A 79 -1.57 12.63 -3.92
N ALA A 80 -1.64 12.10 -2.69
CA ALA A 80 -1.51 10.67 -2.45
C ALA A 80 -2.63 9.87 -3.14
N LEU A 81 -3.88 10.35 -3.08
CA LEU A 81 -5.02 9.71 -3.75
C LEU A 81 -4.89 9.75 -5.27
N THR A 82 -4.45 10.87 -5.83
CA THR A 82 -4.26 11.01 -7.29
C THR A 82 -3.19 10.06 -7.78
N LEU A 83 -2.05 9.99 -7.10
CA LEU A 83 -0.98 9.05 -7.43
C LEU A 83 -1.45 7.59 -7.27
N GLY A 84 -2.14 7.28 -6.17
CA GLY A 84 -2.70 5.94 -5.95
C GLY A 84 -3.68 5.52 -7.05
N PHE A 85 -4.54 6.44 -7.49
CA PHE A 85 -5.45 6.20 -8.61
C PHE A 85 -4.71 5.94 -9.91
N ILE A 86 -3.65 6.70 -10.22
CA ILE A 86 -2.81 6.47 -11.41
C ILE A 86 -2.19 5.06 -11.35
N PHE A 87 -1.57 4.68 -10.22
CA PHE A 87 -0.97 3.35 -10.05
C PHE A 87 -1.99 2.21 -10.13
N ALA A 88 -3.25 2.46 -9.81
CA ALA A 88 -4.31 1.46 -9.89
C ALA A 88 -4.92 1.30 -11.29
N LEU A 89 -4.63 2.22 -12.22
CA LEU A 89 -5.11 2.16 -13.60
C LEU A 89 -4.14 1.43 -14.55
N ASP A 90 -2.87 1.34 -14.19
CA ASP A 90 -1.85 0.55 -14.90
C ASP A 90 -1.92 -0.93 -14.51
#